data_AF-A0A3A4AZU4-F1
#
_entry.id   AF-A0A3A4AZU4-F1
#
_cell.length_a   1.000
_cell.length_b   1.000
_cell.length_c   1.000
_cell.angle_alpha   90.00
_cell.angle_beta   90.00
_cell.angle_gamma   90.00
#
_symmetry.space_group_name_H-M   'P 1'
#
loop_
_entity.id
_entity.type
_entity.pdbx_description
1 polymer ?
#
loop_
_entity_poly.entity_id
_entity_poly.type
_entity_poly.pdbx_seq_one_letter_code
_entity_poly.pdbx_strand_id
1 'polypeptide(L)'
;MSRPGAKHAKAEAMRVVRAMVEGAPPTAGSLLATAEPVLGEERAGRCAELVRRGALTRRAERLAAVAALTAGTREIGAGWWARPGPGGTPDEVLRGGDAADPAALETLAARIAEDVAEARWGPPAGQVDLNSWRAADRVPPPPGAEPGDRLVAAFDTGGRVDAVVVRRDDGSPGTELDFDSLRYSGPAEASWAWETALGLGPHRLPGEVPDPYAEAVDPEAAAILRSWALRHGATPAEVGEGWSTVGDVIAAVGAVDWMWRSGEWFGWWRAASALVEQDAKHLAARLEEILS
;
A
#
# COMPACT_ATOMS: atom_id res chain seq x y z
N MET A 1 21.15 -11.03 -1.47
CA MET A 1 20.58 -11.93 -2.50
C MET A 1 19.10 -11.61 -2.67
N SER A 2 18.69 -10.92 -3.74
CA SER A 2 17.25 -10.69 -3.98
C SER A 2 16.56 -12.03 -4.24
N ARG A 3 15.52 -12.34 -3.47
CA ARG A 3 14.72 -13.56 -3.63
C ARG A 3 14.18 -13.62 -5.07
N PRO A 4 14.28 -14.75 -5.79
CA PRO A 4 13.80 -14.88 -7.18
C PRO A 4 12.35 -14.38 -7.38
N GLY A 5 11.47 -14.56 -6.38
CA GLY A 5 10.09 -14.06 -6.40
C GLY A 5 9.95 -12.54 -6.33
N ALA A 6 10.82 -11.82 -5.60
CA ALA A 6 10.73 -10.37 -5.45
C ALA A 6 11.08 -9.62 -6.75
N LYS A 7 12.04 -10.16 -7.53
CA LYS A 7 12.37 -9.63 -8.86
C LYS A 7 11.23 -9.81 -9.85
N HIS A 8 10.53 -10.95 -9.78
CA HIS A 8 9.36 -11.22 -10.61
C HIS A 8 8.19 -10.30 -10.24
N ALA A 9 7.91 -10.16 -8.94
CA ALA A 9 6.88 -9.24 -8.42
C ALA A 9 7.11 -7.79 -8.86
N LYS A 10 8.34 -7.27 -8.74
CA LYS A 10 8.66 -5.91 -9.18
C LYS A 10 8.53 -5.70 -10.68
N ALA A 11 8.92 -6.70 -11.49
CA ALA A 11 8.75 -6.63 -12.94
C ALA A 11 7.26 -6.61 -13.33
N GLU A 12 6.45 -7.42 -12.66
CA GLU A 12 5.01 -7.49 -12.88
C GLU A 12 4.29 -6.20 -12.43
N ALA A 13 4.61 -5.72 -11.24
CA ALA A 13 4.15 -4.44 -10.74
C ALA A 13 4.48 -3.29 -11.72
N MET A 14 5.70 -3.27 -12.25
CA MET A 14 6.11 -2.28 -13.26
C MET A 14 5.33 -2.41 -14.56
N ARG A 15 4.96 -3.64 -14.98
CA ARG A 15 4.11 -3.87 -16.15
C ARG A 15 2.72 -3.26 -15.95
N VAL A 16 2.10 -3.53 -14.80
CA VAL A 16 0.78 -2.98 -14.43
C VAL A 16 0.82 -1.45 -14.37
N VAL A 17 1.79 -0.87 -13.67
CA VAL A 17 1.91 0.59 -13.54
C VAL A 17 2.10 1.25 -14.91
N ARG A 18 2.96 0.71 -15.78
CA ARG A 18 3.15 1.26 -17.14
C ARG A 18 1.89 1.19 -17.98
N ALA A 19 1.11 0.12 -17.87
CA ALA A 19 -0.17 0.03 -18.55
C ALA A 19 -1.15 1.09 -18.03
N MET A 20 -1.17 1.32 -16.72
CA MET A 20 -2.03 2.31 -16.08
C MET A 20 -1.73 3.74 -16.55
N VAL A 21 -0.45 4.12 -16.66
CA VAL A 21 -0.02 5.45 -17.13
C VAL A 21 0.21 5.51 -18.65
N GLU A 22 -0.38 4.57 -19.40
CA GLU A 22 -0.38 4.55 -20.87
C GLU A 22 1.02 4.60 -21.51
N GLY A 23 1.99 3.95 -20.87
CA GLY A 23 3.38 3.86 -21.33
C GLY A 23 4.25 5.08 -21.01
N ALA A 24 3.70 6.12 -20.37
CA ALA A 24 4.49 7.22 -19.84
C ALA A 24 5.46 6.74 -18.74
N PRO A 25 6.56 7.47 -18.46
CA PRO A 25 7.41 7.18 -17.32
C PRO A 25 6.58 7.16 -16.02
N PRO A 26 6.64 6.08 -15.23
CA PRO A 26 5.79 5.92 -14.04
C PRO A 26 6.26 6.86 -12.93
N THR A 27 5.63 8.02 -12.86
CA THR A 27 5.95 9.11 -11.93
C THR A 27 4.67 9.58 -11.25
N ALA A 28 4.78 10.23 -10.08
CA ALA A 28 3.61 10.81 -9.43
C ALA A 28 2.86 11.79 -10.35
N GLY A 29 3.58 12.56 -11.17
CA GLY A 29 2.99 13.45 -12.17
C GLY A 29 2.20 12.71 -13.25
N SER A 30 2.73 11.62 -13.81
CA SER A 30 2.00 10.84 -14.83
C SER A 30 0.77 10.15 -14.25
N LEU A 31 0.83 9.69 -12.99
CA LEU A 31 -0.34 9.15 -12.29
C LEU A 31 -1.42 10.20 -12.11
N LEU A 32 -1.07 11.39 -11.60
CA LEU A 32 -2.05 12.46 -11.41
C LEU A 32 -2.67 12.92 -12.73
N ALA A 33 -1.88 13.03 -13.80
CA ALA A 33 -2.39 13.33 -15.14
C ALA A 33 -3.32 12.23 -15.68
N THR A 34 -3.07 10.97 -15.34
CA THR A 34 -3.94 9.84 -15.68
C THR A 34 -5.22 9.83 -14.85
N ALA A 35 -5.14 10.24 -13.58
CA ALA A 35 -6.25 10.25 -12.64
C ALA A 35 -7.26 11.37 -12.97
N GLU A 36 -6.79 12.53 -13.41
CA GLU A 36 -7.63 13.70 -13.70
C GLU A 36 -8.82 13.43 -14.64
N PRO A 37 -8.65 12.84 -15.86
CA PRO A 37 -9.79 12.56 -16.74
C PRO A 37 -10.74 11.47 -16.21
N VAL A 38 -10.31 10.66 -15.24
CA VAL A 38 -11.09 9.54 -14.69
C VAL A 38 -11.88 9.97 -13.45
N LEU A 39 -11.23 10.67 -12.54
CA LEU A 39 -11.81 11.12 -11.28
C LEU A 39 -12.58 12.43 -11.45
N GLY A 40 -12.21 13.23 -12.45
CA GLY A 40 -12.59 14.63 -12.61
C GLY A 40 -11.64 15.58 -11.87
N GLU A 41 -11.57 16.81 -12.36
CA GLU A 41 -10.63 17.85 -11.90
C GLU A 41 -10.69 18.09 -10.38
N GLU A 42 -11.89 18.26 -9.81
CA GLU A 42 -12.07 18.52 -8.37
C GLU A 42 -11.49 17.39 -7.51
N ARG A 43 -11.80 16.13 -7.84
CA ARG A 43 -11.35 14.97 -7.07
C ARG A 43 -9.86 14.71 -7.22
N ALA A 44 -9.35 14.80 -8.45
CA ALA A 44 -7.93 14.65 -8.72
C ALA A 44 -7.11 15.76 -8.04
N GLY A 45 -7.59 17.01 -8.09
CA GLY A 45 -7.00 18.15 -7.39
C GLY A 45 -6.97 17.92 -5.88
N ARG A 46 -8.07 17.44 -5.29
CA ARG A 46 -8.14 17.13 -3.86
C ARG A 46 -7.21 15.99 -3.46
N CYS A 47 -7.14 14.92 -4.26
CA CYS A 47 -6.18 13.83 -4.06
C CYS A 47 -4.73 14.37 -4.07
N ALA A 48 -4.39 15.18 -5.07
CA ALA A 48 -3.05 15.78 -5.18
C ALA A 48 -2.72 16.69 -3.98
N GLU A 49 -3.70 17.44 -3.46
CA GLU A 49 -3.55 18.25 -2.26
C GLU A 49 -3.24 17.40 -1.02
N LEU A 50 -3.99 16.33 -0.79
CA LEU A 50 -3.78 15.41 0.35
C LEU A 50 -2.42 14.70 0.26
N VAL A 51 -2.01 14.29 -0.94
CA VAL A 51 -0.68 13.70 -1.19
C VAL A 51 0.43 14.72 -0.91
N ARG A 52 0.24 15.98 -1.33
CA ARG A 52 1.23 17.05 -1.19
C ARG A 52 1.43 17.46 0.27
N ARG A 53 0.33 17.64 1.01
CA ARG A 53 0.36 18.20 2.37
C ARG A 53 0.66 17.19 3.47
N GLY A 54 0.55 15.90 3.18
CA GLY A 54 0.82 14.88 4.17
C GLY A 54 2.29 14.48 4.25
N ALA A 55 2.63 13.71 5.29
CA ALA A 55 3.97 13.18 5.55
C ALA A 55 4.65 12.58 4.30
N LEU A 56 5.89 12.97 4.04
CA LEU A 56 6.67 12.52 2.86
C LEU A 56 6.94 11.02 2.89
N THR A 57 7.14 10.46 4.09
CA THR A 57 7.32 9.02 4.31
C THR A 57 6.11 8.17 3.91
N ARG A 58 4.91 8.76 3.91
CA ARG A 58 3.64 8.11 3.54
C ARG A 58 3.21 8.42 2.10
N ARG A 59 4.01 9.17 1.34
CA ARG A 59 3.61 9.65 0.00
C ARG A 59 3.39 8.51 -0.99
N ALA A 60 4.19 7.44 -0.89
CA ALA A 60 4.04 6.25 -1.73
C ALA A 60 2.67 5.60 -1.57
N GLU A 61 2.23 5.36 -0.33
CA GLU A 61 0.94 4.75 -0.01
C GLU A 61 -0.23 5.64 -0.46
N ARG A 62 -0.11 6.97 -0.27
CA ARG A 62 -1.13 7.91 -0.77
C ARG A 62 -1.25 7.90 -2.29
N LEU A 63 -0.13 7.81 -3.01
CA LEU A 63 -0.15 7.68 -4.47
C LEU A 63 -0.70 6.31 -4.90
N ALA A 64 -0.41 5.24 -4.16
CA ALA A 64 -1.00 3.94 -4.40
C ALA A 64 -2.53 3.95 -4.21
N ALA A 65 -3.02 4.66 -3.20
CA ALA A 65 -4.45 4.91 -3.02
C ALA A 65 -5.05 5.67 -4.21
N VAL A 66 -4.36 6.69 -4.75
CA VAL A 66 -4.81 7.38 -5.97
C VAL A 66 -4.85 6.43 -7.18
N ALA A 67 -3.88 5.53 -7.32
CA ALA A 67 -3.89 4.49 -8.35
C ALA A 67 -5.11 3.57 -8.20
N ALA A 68 -5.41 3.11 -6.98
CA ALA A 68 -6.58 2.30 -6.67
C ALA A 68 -7.89 3.01 -7.02
N LEU A 69 -8.04 4.27 -6.62
CA LEU A 69 -9.22 5.09 -6.90
C LEU A 69 -9.43 5.31 -8.39
N THR A 70 -8.33 5.53 -9.13
CA THR A 70 -8.36 5.68 -10.59
C THR A 70 -8.80 4.38 -11.27
N ALA A 71 -8.21 3.24 -10.89
CA ALA A 71 -8.58 1.94 -11.44
C ALA A 71 -10.04 1.57 -11.12
N GLY A 72 -10.46 1.76 -9.87
CA GLY A 72 -11.82 1.41 -9.43
C GLY A 72 -12.88 2.31 -10.05
N THR A 73 -12.62 3.61 -10.18
CA THR A 73 -13.56 4.53 -10.84
C THR A 73 -13.76 4.16 -12.31
N ARG A 74 -12.71 3.68 -13.00
CA ARG A 74 -12.85 3.13 -14.37
C ARG A 74 -13.71 1.87 -14.40
N GLU A 75 -13.58 0.99 -13.40
CA GLU A 75 -14.23 -0.32 -13.39
C GLU A 75 -15.73 -0.25 -13.00
N ILE A 76 -16.07 0.47 -11.93
CA ILE A 76 -17.45 0.54 -11.41
C ILE A 76 -18.15 1.89 -11.64
N GLY A 77 -17.46 2.82 -12.31
CA GLY A 77 -18.02 4.08 -12.80
C GLY A 77 -18.08 5.20 -11.76
N ALA A 78 -18.18 6.44 -12.27
CA ALA A 78 -18.19 7.65 -11.45
C ALA A 78 -19.36 7.75 -10.46
N GLY A 79 -20.46 7.02 -10.68
CA GLY A 79 -21.59 6.95 -9.76
C GLY A 79 -21.23 6.39 -8.38
N TRP A 80 -20.11 5.66 -8.26
CA TRP A 80 -19.59 5.18 -6.98
C TRP A 80 -19.33 6.32 -5.98
N TRP A 81 -18.85 7.47 -6.46
CA TRP A 81 -18.47 8.61 -5.61
C TRP A 81 -19.63 9.20 -4.80
N ALA A 82 -20.87 9.03 -5.28
CA ALA A 82 -22.09 9.46 -4.62
C ALA A 82 -22.79 8.34 -3.83
N ARG A 83 -22.23 7.12 -3.80
CA ARG A 83 -22.86 5.97 -3.15
C ARG A 83 -22.76 6.12 -1.62
N PRO A 84 -23.89 6.10 -0.90
CA PRO A 84 -23.85 6.17 0.56
C PRO A 84 -23.16 4.94 1.15
N GLY A 85 -22.48 5.12 2.27
CA GLY A 85 -21.87 4.04 3.02
C GLY A 85 -21.39 4.51 4.39
N PRO A 86 -20.64 3.68 5.12
CA PRO A 86 -20.06 4.05 6.40
C PRO A 86 -19.22 5.32 6.28
N GLY A 87 -19.47 6.31 7.16
CA GLY A 87 -18.77 7.59 7.14
C GLY A 87 -19.22 8.58 6.04
N GLY A 88 -20.28 8.25 5.28
CA GLY A 88 -20.82 9.10 4.21
C GLY A 88 -20.51 8.56 2.81
N THR A 89 -20.73 9.42 1.81
CA THR A 89 -20.33 9.17 0.43
C THR A 89 -18.81 9.30 0.27
N PRO A 90 -18.18 8.59 -0.68
CA PRO A 90 -16.76 8.78 -0.98
C PRO A 90 -16.37 10.24 -1.24
N ASP A 91 -17.27 11.00 -1.85
CA ASP A 91 -17.11 12.43 -2.09
C ASP A 91 -17.05 13.25 -0.79
N GLU A 92 -17.89 12.94 0.20
CA GLU A 92 -17.84 13.60 1.51
C GLU A 92 -16.56 13.25 2.27
N VAL A 93 -16.12 11.98 2.22
CA VAL A 93 -14.88 11.54 2.86
C VAL A 93 -13.66 12.22 2.22
N LEU A 94 -13.60 12.30 0.88
CA LEU A 94 -12.49 12.95 0.18
C LEU A 94 -12.41 14.45 0.49
N ARG A 95 -13.56 15.14 0.55
CA ARG A 95 -13.61 16.57 0.90
C ARG A 95 -13.27 16.81 2.37
N GLY A 96 -13.79 15.97 3.27
CA GLY A 96 -13.60 16.09 4.71
C GLY A 96 -12.23 15.62 5.21
N GLY A 97 -11.49 14.82 4.44
CA GLY A 97 -10.20 14.27 4.85
C GLY A 97 -9.20 15.36 5.22
N ASP A 98 -8.52 15.20 6.36
CA ASP A 98 -7.40 16.08 6.73
C ASP A 98 -6.13 15.56 6.05
N ALA A 99 -5.27 16.45 5.55
CA ALA A 99 -3.96 16.04 5.04
C ALA A 99 -3.05 15.46 6.13
N ALA A 100 -3.25 15.89 7.38
CA ALA A 100 -2.58 15.32 8.55
C ALA A 100 -3.08 13.90 8.87
N ASP A 101 -4.28 13.53 8.43
CA ASP A 101 -4.85 12.19 8.59
C ASP A 101 -4.68 11.37 7.30
N PRO A 102 -3.71 10.45 7.23
CA PRO A 102 -3.49 9.63 6.03
C PRO A 102 -4.68 8.72 5.71
N ALA A 103 -5.60 8.50 6.65
CA ALA A 103 -6.65 7.50 6.53
C ALA A 103 -7.65 7.81 5.41
N ALA A 104 -7.85 9.06 5.00
CA ALA A 104 -8.91 9.37 4.03
C ALA A 104 -8.70 8.67 2.67
N LEU A 105 -7.51 8.82 2.06
CA LEU A 105 -7.22 8.17 0.77
C LEU A 105 -7.13 6.65 0.91
N GLU A 106 -6.50 6.15 1.98
CA GLU A 106 -6.36 4.72 2.25
C GLU A 106 -7.73 4.05 2.47
N THR A 107 -8.62 4.70 3.22
CA THR A 107 -10.00 4.24 3.46
C THR A 107 -10.79 4.19 2.16
N LEU A 108 -10.67 5.22 1.32
CA LEU A 108 -11.35 5.27 0.03
C LEU A 108 -10.82 4.20 -0.93
N ALA A 109 -9.51 4.01 -0.99
CA ALA A 109 -8.87 2.96 -1.79
C ALA A 109 -9.31 1.56 -1.33
N ALA A 110 -9.40 1.35 -0.01
CA ALA A 110 -9.86 0.09 0.53
C ALA A 110 -11.34 -0.17 0.20
N ARG A 111 -12.18 0.85 0.40
CA ARG A 111 -13.61 0.77 0.11
C ARG A 111 -13.86 0.49 -1.37
N ILE A 112 -13.20 1.19 -2.29
CA ILE A 112 -13.41 0.96 -3.73
C ILE A 112 -12.90 -0.43 -4.14
N ALA A 113 -11.79 -0.91 -3.57
CA ALA A 113 -11.26 -2.23 -3.84
C ALA A 113 -12.24 -3.35 -3.43
N GLU A 114 -12.88 -3.20 -2.27
CA GLU A 114 -13.94 -4.11 -1.80
C GLU A 114 -15.20 -4.02 -2.65
N ASP A 115 -15.70 -2.81 -2.94
CA ASP A 115 -16.91 -2.63 -3.77
C ASP A 115 -16.72 -3.22 -5.18
N VAL A 116 -15.53 -3.11 -5.77
CA VAL A 116 -15.19 -3.78 -7.04
C VAL A 116 -15.16 -5.30 -6.88
N ALA A 117 -14.50 -5.81 -5.83
CA ALA A 117 -14.42 -7.25 -5.58
C ALA A 117 -15.80 -7.88 -5.38
N GLU A 118 -16.69 -7.23 -4.62
CA GLU A 118 -18.07 -7.67 -4.42
C GLU A 118 -18.90 -7.59 -5.69
N ALA A 119 -18.75 -6.54 -6.50
CA ALA A 119 -19.45 -6.44 -7.78
C ALA A 119 -19.05 -7.57 -8.75
N ARG A 120 -17.79 -8.05 -8.67
CA ARG A 120 -17.25 -9.06 -9.58
C ARG A 120 -17.46 -10.50 -9.10
N TRP A 121 -17.34 -10.74 -7.80
CA TRP A 121 -17.31 -12.09 -7.23
C TRP A 121 -18.38 -12.34 -6.17
N GLY A 122 -19.24 -11.36 -5.90
CA GLY A 122 -20.21 -11.40 -4.81
C GLY A 122 -19.59 -11.09 -3.44
N PRO A 123 -20.45 -10.92 -2.42
CA PRO A 123 -20.00 -10.71 -1.05
C PRO A 123 -19.24 -11.94 -0.53
N PRO A 124 -18.17 -11.76 0.25
CA PRO A 124 -17.41 -12.88 0.79
C PRO A 124 -18.24 -13.65 1.83
N ALA A 125 -18.18 -14.98 1.80
CA ALA A 125 -18.77 -15.87 2.80
C ALA A 125 -18.05 -15.81 4.16
N GLY A 126 -16.83 -15.27 4.20
CA GLY A 126 -16.05 -15.05 5.41
C GLY A 126 -14.69 -14.44 5.11
N GLN A 127 -13.94 -14.12 6.17
CA GLN A 127 -12.57 -13.62 6.08
C GLN A 127 -11.57 -14.69 6.51
N VAL A 128 -10.45 -14.80 5.79
CA VAL A 128 -9.38 -15.75 6.07
C VAL A 128 -8.03 -15.04 6.17
N ASP A 129 -7.16 -15.54 7.03
CA ASP A 129 -5.77 -15.06 7.14
C ASP A 129 -4.85 -16.06 6.45
N LEU A 130 -4.22 -15.64 5.35
CA LEU A 130 -3.28 -16.48 4.57
C LEU A 130 -1.93 -16.66 5.25
N ASN A 131 -1.63 -15.91 6.33
CA ASN A 131 -0.44 -16.18 7.15
C ASN A 131 -0.64 -17.37 8.09
N SER A 132 -1.87 -17.88 8.19
CA SER A 132 -2.16 -19.10 8.92
C SER A 132 -1.81 -20.33 8.08
N TRP A 133 -1.09 -21.28 8.68
CA TRP A 133 -0.77 -22.57 8.07
C TRP A 133 -1.98 -23.51 7.94
N ARG A 134 -3.16 -23.11 8.42
CA ARG A 134 -4.40 -23.89 8.35
C ARG A 134 -5.24 -23.50 7.14
N ALA A 135 -5.30 -24.39 6.14
CA ALA A 135 -6.16 -24.24 4.96
C ALA A 135 -7.60 -24.71 5.19
N ALA A 136 -7.82 -25.60 6.16
CA ALA A 136 -9.09 -26.23 6.44
C ALA A 136 -10.05 -25.38 7.29
N ASP A 137 -11.34 -25.42 6.97
CA ASP A 137 -12.50 -24.95 7.76
C ASP A 137 -12.40 -23.49 8.24
N ARG A 138 -11.79 -22.63 7.41
CA ARG A 138 -11.67 -21.20 7.70
C ARG A 138 -12.97 -20.45 7.40
N VAL A 139 -13.78 -20.99 6.49
CA VAL A 139 -15.13 -20.53 6.19
C VAL A 139 -16.08 -21.70 6.38
N PRO A 140 -17.07 -21.62 7.26
CA PRO A 140 -18.01 -22.73 7.45
C PRO A 140 -18.86 -22.92 6.18
N PRO A 141 -19.08 -24.16 5.74
CA PRO A 141 -19.97 -24.42 4.62
C PRO A 141 -21.42 -24.04 5.02
N PRO A 142 -22.18 -23.35 4.15
CA PRO A 142 -23.56 -23.03 4.45
C PRO A 142 -24.43 -24.30 4.51
N PRO A 143 -25.59 -24.26 5.19
CA PRO A 143 -26.51 -25.39 5.22
C PRO A 143 -26.90 -25.85 3.81
N GLY A 144 -26.76 -27.15 3.54
CA GLY A 144 -27.10 -27.74 2.24
C GLY A 144 -26.02 -27.57 1.17
N ALA A 145 -24.82 -27.09 1.51
CA ALA A 145 -23.69 -27.09 0.60
C ALA A 145 -23.23 -28.52 0.28
N GLU A 146 -22.94 -28.78 -0.99
CA GLU A 146 -22.50 -30.07 -1.49
C GLU A 146 -20.98 -30.06 -1.75
N PRO A 147 -20.30 -31.21 -1.63
CA PRO A 147 -18.89 -31.31 -1.97
C PRO A 147 -18.61 -30.82 -3.40
N GLY A 148 -17.64 -29.93 -3.56
CA GLY A 148 -17.29 -29.26 -4.81
C GLY A 148 -17.86 -27.85 -4.97
N ASP A 149 -18.83 -27.45 -4.13
CA ASP A 149 -19.32 -26.07 -4.09
C ASP A 149 -18.17 -25.10 -3.74
N ARG A 150 -18.20 -23.91 -4.36
CA ARG A 150 -17.17 -22.88 -4.14
C ARG A 150 -17.76 -21.71 -3.37
N LEU A 151 -17.14 -21.37 -2.26
CA LEU A 151 -17.44 -20.19 -1.46
C LEU A 151 -16.32 -19.17 -1.67
N VAL A 152 -16.68 -17.92 -1.92
CA VAL A 152 -15.69 -16.85 -2.05
C VAL A 152 -15.36 -16.32 -0.66
N ALA A 153 -14.09 -16.32 -0.28
CA ALA A 153 -13.60 -15.75 0.97
C ALA A 153 -12.75 -14.50 0.70
N ALA A 154 -12.82 -13.52 1.60
CA ALA A 154 -11.92 -12.37 1.59
C ALA A 154 -10.64 -12.71 2.37
N PHE A 155 -9.48 -12.29 1.89
CA PHE A 155 -8.23 -12.46 2.64
C PHE A 155 -7.45 -11.17 2.86
N ASP A 156 -7.74 -10.17 2.05
CA ASP A 156 -7.24 -8.80 2.15
C ASP A 156 -8.26 -7.90 1.46
N THR A 157 -8.06 -6.59 1.57
CA THR A 157 -8.86 -5.56 0.92
C THR A 157 -8.84 -5.74 -0.61
N GLY A 158 -9.99 -6.05 -1.20
CA GLY A 158 -10.17 -6.38 -2.61
C GLY A 158 -9.60 -7.76 -3.01
N GLY A 159 -9.01 -8.51 -2.08
CA GLY A 159 -8.46 -9.85 -2.30
C GLY A 159 -9.48 -10.95 -2.04
N ARG A 160 -9.55 -11.95 -2.93
CA ARG A 160 -10.44 -13.12 -2.82
C ARG A 160 -9.73 -14.45 -3.05
N VAL A 161 -10.20 -15.47 -2.34
CA VAL A 161 -9.79 -16.87 -2.52
C VAL A 161 -11.04 -17.75 -2.46
N ASP A 162 -11.09 -18.81 -3.23
CA ASP A 162 -12.16 -19.80 -3.15
C ASP A 162 -11.87 -20.77 -2.00
N ALA A 163 -12.91 -21.09 -1.24
CA ALA A 163 -12.96 -22.20 -0.30
C ALA A 163 -13.88 -23.27 -0.90
N VAL A 164 -13.32 -24.44 -1.20
CA VAL A 164 -14.05 -25.55 -1.81
C VAL A 164 -14.65 -26.41 -0.71
N VAL A 165 -15.94 -26.69 -0.81
CA VAL A 165 -16.64 -27.56 0.13
C VAL A 165 -16.16 -29.00 -0.09
N VAL A 166 -15.75 -29.66 1.00
CA VAL A 166 -15.26 -31.03 1.00
C VAL A 166 -16.01 -31.86 2.04
N ARG A 167 -15.94 -33.19 1.91
CA ARG A 167 -16.42 -34.11 2.94
C ARG A 167 -15.24 -34.59 3.78
N ARG A 168 -15.37 -34.47 5.10
CA ARG A 168 -14.40 -34.97 6.09
C ARG A 168 -14.54 -36.48 6.27
N ASP A 169 -13.56 -37.10 6.92
CA ASP A 169 -13.53 -38.55 7.18
C ASP A 169 -14.72 -39.03 8.03
N ASP A 170 -15.25 -38.17 8.91
CA ASP A 170 -16.44 -38.43 9.72
C ASP A 170 -17.77 -38.18 8.97
N GLY A 171 -17.69 -37.84 7.67
CA GLY A 171 -18.83 -37.57 6.80
C GLY A 171 -19.39 -36.15 6.92
N SER A 172 -18.87 -35.32 7.83
CA SER A 172 -19.28 -33.93 8.00
C SER A 172 -18.78 -33.03 6.83
N PRO A 173 -19.51 -31.96 6.49
CA PRO A 173 -19.04 -30.99 5.51
C PRO A 173 -17.98 -30.06 6.12
N GLY A 174 -16.94 -29.77 5.34
CA GLY A 174 -15.91 -28.78 5.67
C GLY A 174 -15.51 -27.97 4.44
N THR A 175 -14.51 -27.10 4.58
CA THR A 175 -13.94 -26.35 3.45
C THR A 175 -12.42 -26.45 3.39
N GLU A 176 -11.86 -26.36 2.20
CA GLU A 176 -10.42 -26.23 1.95
C GLU A 176 -10.16 -25.02 1.05
N LEU A 177 -9.16 -24.20 1.40
CA LEU A 177 -8.75 -23.08 0.57
C LEU A 177 -8.08 -23.55 -0.72
N ASP A 178 -8.57 -23.05 -1.85
CA ASP A 178 -7.96 -23.21 -3.18
C ASP A 178 -6.99 -22.06 -3.43
N PHE A 179 -5.71 -22.22 -3.04
CA PHE A 179 -4.70 -21.18 -3.19
C PHE A 179 -4.42 -20.79 -4.65
N ASP A 180 -4.73 -21.65 -5.62
CA ASP A 180 -4.57 -21.34 -7.05
C ASP A 180 -5.66 -20.35 -7.54
N SER A 181 -6.70 -20.14 -6.74
CA SER A 181 -7.78 -19.18 -7.02
C SER A 181 -7.54 -17.78 -6.46
N LEU A 182 -6.38 -17.52 -5.85
CA LEU A 182 -6.02 -16.22 -5.29
C LEU A 182 -6.09 -15.12 -6.36
N ARG A 183 -6.84 -14.06 -6.06
CA ARG A 183 -7.10 -12.96 -6.99
C ARG A 183 -7.32 -11.66 -6.25
N TYR A 184 -7.00 -10.55 -6.91
CA TYR A 184 -7.19 -9.19 -6.42
C TYR A 184 -8.08 -8.41 -7.39
N SER A 185 -8.93 -7.55 -6.85
CA SER A 185 -9.68 -6.58 -7.66
C SER A 185 -8.73 -5.61 -8.35
N GLY A 186 -9.16 -5.00 -9.46
CA GLY A 186 -8.34 -4.04 -10.20
C GLY A 186 -7.76 -2.92 -9.33
N PRO A 187 -8.53 -2.31 -8.41
CA PRO A 187 -7.99 -1.30 -7.48
C PRO A 187 -6.91 -1.81 -6.53
N ALA A 188 -7.09 -3.02 -5.98
CA ALA A 188 -6.11 -3.63 -5.08
C ALA A 188 -4.81 -3.94 -5.82
N GLU A 189 -4.91 -4.50 -7.04
CA GLU A 189 -3.76 -4.75 -7.90
C GLU A 189 -3.04 -3.43 -8.27
N ALA A 190 -3.78 -2.37 -8.60
CA ALA A 190 -3.20 -1.06 -8.93
C ALA A 190 -2.45 -0.44 -7.74
N SER A 191 -3.02 -0.52 -6.53
CA SER A 191 -2.36 -0.04 -5.30
C SER A 191 -1.05 -0.79 -5.07
N TRP A 192 -1.12 -2.12 -5.00
CA TRP A 192 0.02 -3.00 -4.78
C TRP A 192 1.12 -2.77 -5.84
N ALA A 193 0.73 -2.67 -7.11
CA ALA A 193 1.65 -2.49 -8.21
C ALA A 193 2.39 -1.15 -8.10
N TRP A 194 1.71 -0.08 -7.69
CA TRP A 194 2.35 1.23 -7.51
C TRP A 194 3.45 1.18 -6.45
N GLU A 195 3.13 0.68 -5.26
CA GLU A 195 4.07 0.57 -4.14
C GLU A 195 5.24 -0.35 -4.48
N THR A 196 4.95 -1.51 -5.06
CA THR A 196 5.98 -2.51 -5.38
C THR A 196 6.92 -2.05 -6.49
N ALA A 197 6.38 -1.35 -7.51
CA ALA A 197 7.16 -0.88 -8.64
C ALA A 197 8.09 0.27 -8.28
N LEU A 198 7.58 1.25 -7.52
CA LEU A 198 8.26 2.53 -7.29
C LEU A 198 8.85 2.67 -5.89
N GLY A 199 8.46 1.81 -4.94
CA GLY A 199 8.92 1.87 -3.55
C GLY A 199 8.50 3.15 -2.84
N LEU A 200 9.20 3.48 -1.74
CA LEU A 200 8.87 4.62 -0.89
C LEU A 200 9.14 6.00 -1.52
N GLY A 201 9.93 6.06 -2.60
CA GLY A 201 10.24 7.30 -3.32
C GLY A 201 11.74 7.50 -3.53
N PRO A 202 12.17 8.72 -3.88
CA PRO A 202 11.41 9.99 -3.83
C PRO A 202 10.28 10.10 -4.89
N HIS A 203 9.12 10.64 -4.47
CA HIS A 203 7.92 10.86 -5.30
C HIS A 203 7.61 12.35 -5.47
N ARG A 204 8.30 13.01 -6.40
CA ARG A 204 8.13 14.44 -6.69
C ARG A 204 6.78 14.72 -7.34
N LEU A 205 6.00 15.66 -6.81
CA LEU A 205 4.75 16.10 -7.42
C LEU A 205 4.98 17.29 -8.36
N PRO A 206 4.18 17.41 -9.44
CA PRO A 206 4.21 18.61 -10.28
C PRO A 206 3.95 19.89 -9.47
N GLY A 207 4.77 20.91 -9.73
CA GLY A 207 4.61 22.24 -9.13
C GLY A 207 5.16 22.40 -7.71
N GLU A 208 5.79 21.37 -7.12
CA GLU A 208 6.49 21.52 -5.83
C GLU A 208 7.81 22.29 -6.01
N VAL A 209 7.80 23.55 -5.59
CA VAL A 209 9.00 24.41 -5.53
C VAL A 209 9.02 25.12 -4.16
N PRO A 210 10.03 24.89 -3.32
CA PRO A 210 11.20 24.03 -3.53
C PRO A 210 10.87 22.51 -3.54
N ASP A 211 11.80 21.68 -4.04
CA ASP A 211 11.69 20.21 -3.99
C ASP A 211 11.84 19.73 -2.53
N PRO A 212 10.81 19.14 -1.91
CA PRO A 212 10.89 18.69 -0.52
C PRO A 212 11.92 17.57 -0.31
N TYR A 213 12.27 16.81 -1.35
CA TYR A 213 13.29 15.76 -1.27
C TYR A 213 14.71 16.30 -1.33
N ALA A 214 14.90 17.55 -1.78
CA ALA A 214 16.21 18.19 -1.83
C ALA A 214 16.59 18.89 -0.52
N GLU A 215 15.68 18.92 0.45
CA GLU A 215 15.91 19.54 1.74
C GLU A 215 16.98 18.81 2.54
N ALA A 216 17.88 19.57 3.17
CA ALA A 216 18.98 19.01 3.94
C ALA A 216 18.47 18.38 5.24
N VAL A 217 19.09 17.27 5.63
CA VAL A 217 18.84 16.60 6.91
C VAL A 217 19.96 16.90 7.90
N ASP A 218 19.69 16.72 9.20
CA ASP A 218 20.73 16.78 10.23
C ASP A 218 21.82 15.72 9.95
N PRO A 219 23.08 16.13 9.67
CA PRO A 219 24.14 15.22 9.30
C PRO A 219 24.58 14.29 10.43
N GLU A 220 24.45 14.71 11.69
CA GLU A 220 24.79 13.89 12.86
C GLU A 220 23.75 12.80 13.06
N ALA A 221 22.46 13.17 13.06
CA ALA A 221 21.37 12.21 13.14
C ALA A 221 21.41 11.20 11.98
N ALA A 222 21.64 11.68 10.76
CA ALA A 222 21.83 10.86 9.57
C ALA A 222 22.98 9.85 9.73
N ALA A 223 24.13 10.30 10.22
CA ALA A 223 25.29 9.44 10.46
C ALA A 223 25.01 8.38 11.54
N ILE A 224 24.30 8.73 12.61
CA ILE A 224 23.91 7.79 13.68
C ILE A 224 23.00 6.71 13.11
N LEU A 225 21.92 7.08 12.42
CA LEU A 225 20.93 6.14 11.89
C LEU A 225 21.51 5.23 10.82
N ARG A 226 22.34 5.77 9.93
CA ARG A 226 23.04 4.98 8.92
C ARG A 226 24.01 3.98 9.54
N SER A 227 24.81 4.44 10.52
CA SER A 227 25.77 3.58 11.22
C SER A 227 25.05 2.48 12.02
N TRP A 228 23.92 2.81 12.63
CA TRP A 228 23.08 1.82 13.29
C TRP A 228 22.59 0.75 12.31
N ALA A 229 22.04 1.14 11.15
CA ALA A 229 21.54 0.20 10.15
C ALA A 229 22.62 -0.78 9.68
N LEU A 230 23.84 -0.27 9.42
CA LEU A 230 24.99 -1.10 9.04
C LEU A 230 25.37 -2.11 10.13
N ARG A 231 25.38 -1.68 11.40
CA ARG A 231 25.66 -2.59 12.54
C ARG A 231 24.60 -3.67 12.71
N HIS A 232 23.37 -3.40 12.29
CA HIS A 232 22.23 -4.33 12.39
C HIS A 232 21.98 -5.12 11.10
N GLY A 233 22.99 -5.20 10.22
CA GLY A 233 22.99 -6.12 9.08
C GLY A 233 22.39 -5.56 7.80
N ALA A 234 22.22 -4.23 7.67
CA ALA A 234 22.08 -3.63 6.35
C ALA A 234 23.44 -3.55 5.65
N THR A 235 23.42 -3.62 4.33
CA THR A 235 24.62 -3.52 3.49
C THR A 235 24.86 -2.08 3.04
N PRO A 236 26.10 -1.69 2.70
CA PRO A 236 26.38 -0.38 2.12
C PRO A 236 25.55 -0.06 0.87
N ALA A 237 25.23 -1.09 0.07
CA ALA A 237 24.38 -0.95 -1.11
C ALA A 237 22.91 -0.63 -0.77
N GLU A 238 22.41 -1.10 0.37
CA GLU A 238 21.04 -0.80 0.84
C GLU A 238 20.96 0.59 1.47
N VAL A 239 21.97 0.99 2.28
CA VAL A 239 21.92 2.27 3.00
C VAL A 239 22.47 3.46 2.21
N GLY A 240 23.25 3.24 1.14
CA GLY A 240 23.91 4.30 0.38
C GLY A 240 25.17 4.88 1.05
N GLU A 241 25.92 5.73 0.35
CA GLU A 241 27.23 6.25 0.83
C GLU A 241 27.10 7.37 1.87
N GLY A 242 26.06 8.21 1.79
CA GLY A 242 25.77 9.26 2.75
C GLY A 242 24.33 9.77 2.61
N TRP A 243 23.76 10.25 3.71
CA TRP A 243 22.43 10.89 3.72
C TRP A 243 22.62 12.38 3.95
N SER A 244 22.44 13.15 2.88
CA SER A 244 22.57 14.61 2.89
C SER A 244 21.23 15.32 2.75
N THR A 245 20.25 14.62 2.17
CA THR A 245 18.91 15.14 1.89
C THR A 245 17.83 14.20 2.38
N VAL A 246 16.60 14.72 2.50
CA VAL A 246 15.39 13.94 2.77
C VAL A 246 15.22 12.80 1.75
N GLY A 247 15.51 13.07 0.47
CA GLY A 247 15.46 12.08 -0.60
C GLY A 247 16.42 10.90 -0.39
N ASP A 248 17.62 11.16 0.13
CA ASP A 248 18.61 10.11 0.43
C ASP A 248 18.09 9.16 1.52
N VAL A 249 17.51 9.73 2.59
CA VAL A 249 16.95 8.95 3.70
C VAL A 249 15.79 8.09 3.22
N ILE A 250 14.85 8.64 2.45
CA ILE A 250 13.68 7.89 1.93
C ILE A 250 14.13 6.75 1.00
N ALA A 251 15.08 7.01 0.11
CA ALA A 251 15.61 5.98 -0.78
C ALA A 251 16.25 4.83 0.01
N ALA A 252 17.02 5.14 1.06
CA ALA A 252 17.63 4.14 1.92
C ALA A 252 16.58 3.34 2.73
N VAL A 253 15.59 4.01 3.33
CA VAL A 253 14.50 3.33 4.06
C VAL A 253 13.77 2.34 3.14
N GLY A 254 13.50 2.73 1.89
CA GLY A 254 12.87 1.84 0.91
C GLY A 254 13.73 0.65 0.49
N ALA A 255 15.06 0.77 0.53
CA ALA A 255 15.98 -0.28 0.10
C ALA A 255 16.32 -1.30 1.20
N VAL A 256 16.27 -0.91 2.48
CA VAL A 256 16.74 -1.73 3.60
C VAL A 256 15.76 -2.85 4.00
N ASP A 257 14.56 -2.88 3.43
CA ASP A 257 13.53 -3.92 3.65
C ASP A 257 13.25 -4.19 5.13
N TRP A 258 13.17 -3.10 5.90
CA TRP A 258 13.17 -3.09 7.36
C TRP A 258 12.01 -3.86 8.00
N MET A 259 10.86 -3.96 7.31
CA MET A 259 9.65 -4.63 7.81
C MET A 259 9.83 -6.15 8.00
N TRP A 260 10.79 -6.77 7.30
CA TRP A 260 11.07 -8.20 7.41
C TRP A 260 12.23 -8.53 8.34
N ARG A 261 12.70 -7.53 9.10
CA ARG A 261 13.79 -7.67 10.05
C ARG A 261 13.24 -7.76 11.49
N SER A 262 14.12 -7.64 12.50
CA SER A 262 13.71 -7.69 13.92
C SER A 262 12.86 -6.48 14.32
N GLY A 263 12.13 -6.60 15.44
CA GLY A 263 11.26 -5.53 15.95
C GLY A 263 11.98 -4.20 16.23
N GLU A 264 13.29 -4.21 16.46
CA GLU A 264 14.12 -3.02 16.67
C GLU A 264 14.14 -2.09 15.45
N TRP A 265 13.96 -2.65 14.24
CA TRP A 265 13.89 -1.88 13.00
C TRP A 265 12.68 -0.94 12.95
N PHE A 266 11.63 -1.18 13.73
CA PHE A 266 10.53 -0.22 13.90
C PHE A 266 10.99 1.04 14.66
N GLY A 267 11.91 0.92 15.62
CA GLY A 267 12.51 2.08 16.29
C GLY A 267 13.33 2.91 15.32
N TRP A 268 14.19 2.25 14.54
CA TRP A 268 14.98 2.88 13.49
C TRP A 268 14.12 3.57 12.42
N TRP A 269 13.08 2.90 11.91
CA TRP A 269 12.18 3.47 10.92
C TRP A 269 11.49 4.72 11.48
N ARG A 270 11.00 4.70 12.72
CA ARG A 270 10.40 5.89 13.35
C ARG A 270 11.38 7.06 13.48
N ALA A 271 12.65 6.78 13.75
CA ALA A 271 13.68 7.81 13.81
C ALA A 271 14.01 8.39 12.43
N ALA A 272 14.17 7.52 11.41
CA ALA A 272 14.38 7.94 10.03
C ALA A 272 13.19 8.75 9.50
N SER A 273 11.97 8.36 9.85
CA SER A 273 10.76 9.13 9.54
C SER A 273 10.76 10.48 10.23
N ALA A 274 11.10 10.55 11.53
CA ALA A 274 11.21 11.84 12.24
C ALA A 274 12.29 12.76 11.63
N LEU A 275 13.39 12.18 11.13
CA LEU A 275 14.43 12.93 10.40
C LEU A 275 13.89 13.49 9.08
N VAL A 276 13.14 12.71 8.32
CA VAL A 276 12.50 13.11 7.06
C VAL A 276 11.46 14.21 7.27
N GLU A 277 10.60 14.06 8.28
CA GLU A 277 9.55 15.04 8.59
C GLU A 277 10.07 16.24 9.42
N GLN A 278 11.39 16.31 9.66
CA GLN A 278 12.07 17.34 10.45
C GLN A 278 11.48 17.56 11.85
N ASP A 279 10.99 16.50 12.48
CA ASP A 279 10.44 16.56 13.83
C ASP A 279 11.56 16.39 14.86
N ALA A 280 12.22 17.49 15.20
CA ALA A 280 13.36 17.50 16.10
C ALA A 280 13.07 16.86 17.47
N LYS A 281 11.85 17.04 18.00
CA LYS A 281 11.46 16.50 19.30
C LYS A 281 11.34 14.98 19.25
N HIS A 282 10.63 14.46 18.24
CA HIS A 282 10.49 13.01 18.09
C HIS A 282 11.82 12.37 17.70
N LEU A 283 12.60 13.01 16.83
CA LEU A 283 13.92 12.55 16.43
C LEU A 283 14.85 12.38 17.64
N ALA A 284 14.96 13.40 18.51
CA ALA A 284 15.79 13.32 19.72
C ALA A 284 15.39 12.13 20.61
N ALA A 285 14.08 12.00 20.89
CA ALA A 285 13.58 10.89 21.71
C ALA A 285 13.83 9.51 21.07
N ARG A 286 13.78 9.39 19.73
CA ARG A 286 14.07 8.13 19.05
C ARG A 286 15.57 7.83 19.00
N LEU A 287 16.44 8.85 18.85
CA LEU A 287 17.88 8.66 18.85
C LEU A 287 18.37 8.19 20.22
N GLU A 288 17.80 8.70 21.31
CA GLU A 288 18.09 8.21 22.67
C GLU A 288 17.80 6.70 22.80
N GLU A 289 16.64 6.23 22.33
CA GLU A 289 16.27 4.80 22.34
C GLU A 289 17.20 3.93 21.47
N ILE A 290 17.74 4.48 20.38
CA ILE A 290 18.62 3.76 19.46
C ILE A 290 20.07 3.66 19.97
N LEU A 291 20.47 4.59 20.84
CA LEU A 291 21.80 4.68 21.41
C LEU A 291 21.95 4.00 22.79
N SER A 292 20.83 3.71 23.47
CA SER A 292 20.79 2.95 24.72
C SER A 292 21.00 1.46 24.53
#